data_AF-A0A258JSQ3-F1
#
_entry.id   AF-A0A258JSQ3-F1
#
_cell.length_a   1.000
_cell.length_b   1.000
_cell.length_c   1.000
_cell.angle_alpha   90.00
_cell.angle_beta   90.00
_cell.angle_gamma   90.00
#
_symmetry.space_group_name_H-M   'P 1'
#
loop_
_entity.id
_entity.type
_entity.pdbx_description
1 polymer ?
#
loop_
_entity_poly.entity_id
_entity_poly.type
_entity_poly.pdbx_seq_one_letter_code
_entity_poly.pdbx_strand_id
1 'polypeptide(L)'
;MFEEAQKESLYLKLVEQLNKDFNLANEGVDFPMSISPEELKIQLHEKIYRLIQYKFAEYLNLLYIIDVAEDQIKKLDGSDLVVLAEQVAFLILKREWQKVWFRNNFK
;
A
#
# COMPACT_ATOMS: atom_id res chain seq x y z
N MET A 1 -6.61 21.96 -14.28
CA MET A 1 -7.49 22.36 -13.17
C MET A 1 -8.48 21.27 -12.75
N PHE A 2 -9.50 20.89 -13.54
CA PHE A 2 -10.45 19.82 -13.12
C PHE A 2 -9.81 18.43 -13.01
N GLU A 3 -8.97 18.03 -13.97
CA GLU A 3 -8.26 16.74 -13.91
C GLU A 3 -7.26 16.65 -12.74
N GLU A 4 -6.62 17.77 -12.40
CA GLU A 4 -5.68 17.84 -11.27
C GLU A 4 -6.42 17.72 -9.94
N ALA A 5 -7.53 18.44 -9.77
CA ALA A 5 -8.37 18.33 -8.58
C ALA A 5 -8.96 16.91 -8.43
N GLN A 6 -9.30 16.25 -9.54
CA GLN A 6 -9.76 14.86 -9.52
C GLN A 6 -8.63 13.89 -9.13
N LYS A 7 -7.42 14.07 -9.67
CA LYS A 7 -6.24 13.28 -9.31
C LYS A 7 -5.88 13.47 -7.83
N GLU A 8 -5.92 14.71 -7.33
CA GLU A 8 -5.68 15.05 -5.94
C GLU A 8 -6.72 14.40 -5.02
N SER A 9 -8.00 14.47 -5.38
CA SER A 9 -9.07 13.80 -4.62
C SER A 9 -8.90 12.28 -4.56
N LEU A 10 -8.51 11.65 -5.67
CA LEU A 10 -8.25 10.20 -5.71
C LEU A 10 -7.01 9.83 -4.89
N TYR A 11 -5.98 10.67 -4.89
CA TYR A 11 -4.78 10.46 -4.09
C TYR A 11 -5.08 10.54 -2.59
N LEU A 12 -5.86 11.53 -2.14
CA LEU A 12 -6.30 11.59 -0.73
C LEU A 12 -7.06 10.31 -0.34
N LYS A 13 -7.98 9.85 -1.19
CA LYS A 13 -8.70 8.58 -0.95
C LYS A 13 -7.79 7.36 -0.91
N LEU A 14 -6.68 7.37 -1.66
CA LEU A 14 -5.66 6.32 -1.60
C LEU A 14 -4.96 6.32 -0.23
N VAL A 15 -4.55 7.49 0.25
CA VAL A 15 -3.90 7.64 1.57
C VAL A 15 -4.85 7.21 2.69
N GLU A 16 -6.11 7.65 2.66
CA GLU A 16 -7.16 7.22 3.60
C GLU A 16 -7.33 5.70 3.61
N GLN A 17 -7.40 5.10 2.43
CA GLN A 17 -7.62 3.67 2.31
C GLN A 17 -6.40 2.87 2.81
N LEU A 18 -5.17 3.32 2.53
CA LEU A 18 -3.96 2.72 3.08
C LEU A 18 -3.97 2.76 4.61
N ASN A 19 -4.18 3.94 5.21
CA ASN A 19 -4.25 4.08 6.67
C ASN A 19 -5.30 3.14 7.27
N LYS A 20 -6.48 3.03 6.65
CA LYS A 20 -7.54 2.13 7.10
C LYS A 20 -7.11 0.66 7.07
N ASP A 21 -6.56 0.18 5.95
CA ASP A 21 -6.25 -1.24 5.78
C ASP A 21 -5.05 -1.67 6.64
N PHE A 22 -4.07 -0.78 6.85
CA PHE A 22 -2.98 -1.01 7.81
C PHE A 22 -3.47 -1.05 9.27
N ASN A 23 -4.42 -0.18 9.64
CA ASN A 23 -5.05 -0.23 10.96
C ASN A 23 -5.82 -1.54 11.17
N LEU A 24 -6.53 -2.04 10.15
CA LEU A 24 -7.20 -3.34 10.20
C LEU A 24 -6.21 -4.51 10.35
N ALA A 25 -4.99 -4.37 9.80
CA ALA A 25 -3.91 -5.34 9.95
C ALA A 25 -3.25 -5.32 11.34
N ASN A 26 -3.74 -4.48 12.26
CA ASN A 26 -3.13 -4.20 13.57
C ASN A 26 -1.70 -3.63 13.48
N GLU A 27 -1.37 -3.02 12.35
CA GLU A 27 -0.07 -2.40 12.05
C GLU A 27 -0.26 -0.96 11.61
N GLY A 28 -1.02 -0.21 12.42
CA GLY A 28 -1.40 1.16 12.15
C GLY A 28 -0.23 1.99 11.62
N VAL A 29 -0.46 2.57 10.45
CA VAL A 29 0.34 3.66 9.88
C VAL A 29 -0.52 4.91 9.96
N ASP A 30 0.13 6.04 10.15
CA ASP A 30 -0.52 7.34 10.19
C ASP A 30 0.12 8.23 9.13
N PHE A 31 -0.14 7.89 7.85
CA PHE A 31 0.30 8.73 6.76
C PHE A 31 -0.52 10.02 6.78
N PRO A 32 0.13 11.20 6.90
CA PRO A 32 -0.62 12.45 6.90
C PRO A 32 -1.30 12.63 5.55
N MET A 33 -2.51 13.19 5.54
CA MET A 33 -3.25 13.43 4.30
C MET A 33 -2.51 14.35 3.31
N SER A 34 -1.60 15.18 3.82
CA SER A 34 -0.72 16.05 3.03
C SER A 34 0.58 15.38 2.59
N ILE A 35 0.75 14.06 2.81
CA ILE A 35 1.97 13.34 2.42
C ILE A 35 2.19 13.41 0.91
N SER A 36 3.42 13.69 0.48
CA SER A 36 3.74 13.70 -0.95
C SER A 36 3.78 12.25 -1.48
N PRO A 37 3.52 12.03 -2.79
CA PRO A 37 3.60 10.69 -3.38
C PRO A 37 4.97 10.03 -3.24
N GLU A 38 6.04 10.82 -3.20
CA GLU A 38 7.41 10.33 -3.02
C GLU A 38 7.64 9.87 -1.58
N GLU A 39 7.25 10.70 -0.61
CA GLU A 39 7.34 10.39 0.82
C GLU A 39 6.50 9.16 1.17
N LEU A 40 5.29 9.03 0.60
CA LEU A 40 4.42 7.87 0.78
C LEU A 40 5.11 6.58 0.33
N LYS A 41 5.79 6.61 -0.82
CA LYS A 41 6.52 5.43 -1.34
C LYS A 41 7.66 5.04 -0.41
N ILE A 42 8.45 6.01 0.05
CA ILE A 42 9.59 5.78 0.94
C ILE A 42 9.10 5.18 2.27
N GLN A 43 8.14 5.83 2.93
CA GLN A 43 7.63 5.34 4.22
C GLN A 43 6.93 3.99 4.11
N LEU A 44 6.18 3.76 3.03
CA LEU A 44 5.55 2.46 2.79
C LEU A 44 6.61 1.37 2.57
N HIS A 45 7.63 1.63 1.76
CA HIS A 45 8.73 0.69 1.52
C HIS A 45 9.42 0.31 2.82
N GLU A 46 9.80 1.30 3.65
CA GLU A 46 10.41 1.05 4.96
C GLU A 46 9.48 0.25 5.89
N LYS A 47 8.18 0.57 5.91
CA LYS A 47 7.21 -0.16 6.72
C LYS A 47 7.11 -1.62 6.28
N ILE A 48 7.00 -1.88 4.98
CA ILE A 48 6.93 -3.24 4.42
C ILE A 48 8.23 -4.01 4.70
N TYR A 49 9.39 -3.37 4.52
CA TYR A 49 10.68 -3.96 4.85
C TYR A 49 10.72 -4.42 6.32
N ARG A 50 10.32 -3.56 7.25
CA ARG A 50 10.26 -3.90 8.68
C ARG A 50 9.25 -5.02 8.98
N LEU A 51 8.10 -5.03 8.29
CA LEU A 51 7.11 -6.08 8.46
C LEU A 51 7.65 -7.43 8.01
N ILE A 52 8.25 -7.51 6.82
CA ILE A 52 8.84 -8.76 6.33
C ILE A 52 9.97 -9.22 7.26
N GLN A 53 10.83 -8.30 7.72
CA GLN A 53 12.00 -8.66 8.53
C GLN A 53 11.65 -9.07 9.97
N TYR A 54 10.75 -8.34 10.63
CA TYR A 54 10.56 -8.44 12.09
C TYR A 54 9.16 -8.89 12.50
N LYS A 55 8.17 -8.83 11.60
CA LYS A 55 6.75 -9.01 11.90
C LYS A 55 6.02 -9.75 10.78
N PHE A 56 6.51 -10.95 10.47
CA PHE A 56 6.08 -11.70 9.29
C PHE A 56 4.60 -12.13 9.35
N ALA A 57 4.05 -12.38 10.55
CA ALA A 57 2.65 -12.72 10.71
C ALA A 57 1.74 -11.53 10.34
N GLU A 58 2.11 -10.34 10.78
CA GLU A 58 1.41 -9.09 10.50
C GLU A 58 1.56 -8.69 9.02
N TYR A 59 2.71 -8.97 8.41
CA TYR A 59 2.91 -8.87 6.98
C TYR A 59 1.89 -9.71 6.19
N LEU A 60 1.73 -11.00 6.54
CA LEU A 60 0.75 -11.87 5.89
C LEU A 60 -0.69 -11.38 6.10
N ASN A 61 -1.01 -10.91 7.31
CA ASN A 61 -2.31 -10.34 7.62
C ASN A 61 -2.62 -9.09 6.76
N LEU A 62 -1.63 -8.21 6.61
CA LEU A 62 -1.73 -7.02 5.76
C LEU A 62 -2.03 -7.38 4.30
N LEU A 63 -1.27 -8.33 3.73
CA LEU A 63 -1.49 -8.78 2.35
C LEU A 63 -2.90 -9.34 2.14
N TYR A 64 -3.41 -10.11 3.12
CA TYR A 64 -4.75 -10.66 3.09
C TYR A 64 -5.82 -9.56 3.09
N ILE A 65 -5.71 -8.56 3.96
CA ILE A 65 -6.67 -7.43 4.03
C ILE A 65 -6.65 -6.60 2.75
N ILE A 66 -5.46 -6.38 2.19
CA ILE A 66 -5.29 -5.58 0.97
C ILE A 66 -5.71 -6.35 -0.29
N ASP A 67 -5.96 -7.65 -0.18
CA ASP A 67 -6.24 -8.57 -1.29
C ASP A 67 -5.05 -8.65 -2.26
N VAL A 68 -3.82 -8.70 -1.76
CA VAL A 68 -2.64 -8.99 -2.57
C VAL A 68 -2.55 -10.50 -2.80
N ALA A 69 -2.48 -10.92 -4.05
CA ALA A 69 -2.52 -12.33 -4.38
C ALA A 69 -1.19 -13.02 -4.00
N GLU A 70 -1.29 -14.10 -3.23
CA GLU A 70 -0.12 -14.85 -2.73
C GLU A 70 0.76 -15.41 -3.87
N ASP A 71 0.15 -15.77 -5.00
CA ASP A 71 0.86 -16.24 -6.17
C ASP A 71 1.77 -15.16 -6.79
N GLN A 72 1.42 -13.88 -6.66
CA GLN A 72 2.26 -12.77 -7.11
C GLN A 72 3.46 -12.61 -6.18
N ILE A 73 3.25 -12.73 -4.87
CA ILE A 73 4.31 -12.63 -3.85
C ILE A 73 5.32 -13.78 -4.00
N LYS A 74 4.85 -15.01 -4.23
CA LYS A 74 5.72 -16.19 -4.42
C LYS A 74 6.59 -16.15 -5.67
N LYS A 75 6.25 -15.31 -6.65
CA LYS A 75 7.04 -15.10 -7.88
C LYS A 75 8.15 -14.07 -7.70
N LEU A 76 8.12 -13.30 -6.62
CA LEU A 76 9.14 -12.29 -6.35
C LEU A 76 10.42 -12.97 -5.86
N ASP A 77 11.56 -12.40 -6.24
CA ASP A 77 12.85 -12.86 -5.73
C ASP A 77 13.00 -12.38 -4.28
N GLY A 78 13.14 -13.34 -3.35
CA GLY A 78 13.35 -13.09 -1.93
C GLY A 78 14.82 -13.02 -1.52
N SER A 79 15.77 -13.07 -2.46
CA SER A 79 17.20 -13.05 -2.16
C SER A 79 17.68 -11.71 -1.60
N ASP A 80 17.07 -10.61 -2.07
CA ASP A 80 17.29 -9.25 -1.55
C ASP A 80 16.01 -8.71 -0.93
N LEU A 81 16.04 -8.57 0.40
CA LEU A 81 14.90 -8.11 1.18
C LEU A 81 14.51 -6.66 0.87
N VAL A 82 15.46 -5.80 0.51
CA VAL A 82 15.19 -4.40 0.16
C VAL A 82 14.39 -4.35 -1.13
N VAL A 83 14.83 -5.10 -2.14
CA VAL A 83 14.14 -5.21 -3.44
C VAL A 83 12.77 -5.88 -3.28
N LEU A 84 12.69 -6.95 -2.49
CA LEU A 84 11.42 -7.61 -2.19
C LEU A 84 10.42 -6.63 -1.57
N ALA A 85 10.83 -5.87 -0.55
CA ALA A 85 9.98 -4.91 0.12
C ALA A 85 9.48 -3.80 -0.83
N GLU A 86 10.32 -3.35 -1.77
CA GLU A 86 9.93 -2.37 -2.79
C GLU A 86 8.86 -2.94 -3.72
N GLN A 87 9.07 -4.15 -4.24
CA GLN A 87 8.14 -4.84 -5.12
C GLN A 87 6.79 -5.08 -4.44
N VAL A 88 6.80 -5.46 -3.17
CA VAL A 88 5.57 -5.68 -2.40
C VAL A 88 4.86 -4.35 -2.09
N ALA A 89 5.59 -3.29 -1.73
CA ALA A 89 5.01 -1.96 -1.55
C ALA A 89 4.31 -1.47 -2.83
N PHE A 90 4.90 -1.72 -4.00
CA PHE A 90 4.28 -1.43 -5.29
C PHE A 90 2.98 -2.23 -5.51
N LEU A 91 2.96 -3.54 -5.21
CA LEU A 91 1.76 -4.36 -5.35
C LEU A 91 0.62 -3.86 -4.44
N ILE A 92 0.95 -3.47 -3.21
CA ILE A 92 0.00 -2.88 -2.26
C ILE A 92 -0.59 -1.59 -2.83
N LEU A 93 0.26 -0.63 -3.26
CA LEU A 93 -0.21 0.62 -3.86
C LEU A 93 -1.09 0.38 -5.08
N LYS A 94 -0.72 -0.59 -5.93
CA LYS A 94 -1.49 -0.96 -7.11
C LYS A 94 -2.88 -1.48 -6.73
N ARG A 95 -2.98 -2.37 -5.74
CA ARG A 95 -4.27 -2.91 -5.27
C ARG A 95 -5.14 -1.82 -4.64
N GLU A 96 -4.57 -0.97 -3.81
CA GLU A 96 -5.31 0.11 -3.18
C GLU A 96 -5.80 1.15 -4.18
N TRP A 97 -4.96 1.48 -5.16
CA TRP A 97 -5.36 2.36 -6.25
C TRP A 97 -6.52 1.79 -7.06
N GLN A 98 -6.48 0.49 -7.38
CA GLN A 98 -7.60 -0.19 -8.06
C GLN A 98 -8.90 -0.06 -7.24
N LYS A 99 -8.88 -0.35 -5.93
CA LYS A 99 -10.06 -0.22 -5.05
C LYS A 99 -10.62 1.21 -5.06
N VAL A 100 -9.76 2.22 -4.94
CA VAL A 100 -10.17 3.64 -4.95
C VAL A 100 -10.76 4.03 -6.29
N TRP A 101 -10.09 3.65 -7.38
CA TRP A 101 -10.52 3.99 -8.73
C TRP A 101 -11.86 3.33 -9.08
N PHE A 102 -12.05 2.04 -8.78
CA PHE A 102 -13.33 1.36 -9.03
C PHE A 102 -14.50 2.00 -8.27
N ARG A 103 -14.31 2.31 -6.99
CA ARG A 103 -15.35 2.97 -6.16
C ARG A 103 -15.75 4.36 -6.65
N ASN A 104 -14.85 5.05 -7.35
CA ASN A 104 -15.09 6.41 -7.83
C ASN A 104 -15.61 6.47 -9.27
N ASN A 105 -15.39 5.44 -10.10
CA ASN A 105 -15.74 5.45 -11.53
C ASN A 105 -16.94 4.55 -11.89
N PHE A 106 -17.36 3.62 -11.03
CA PHE A 106 -18.44 2.67 -11.31
C PHE A 106 -19.56 2.71 -10.25
N LYS A 107 -19.93 3.90 -9.79
CA LYS A 107 -21.10 4.11 -8.92
C LYS A 107 -22.39 4.22 -9.72
#